data_AF-A0A6A2X3N9-F1
#
_entry.id   AF-A0A6A2X3N9-F1
#
_cell.length_a   1.000
_cell.length_b   1.000
_cell.length_c   1.000
_cell.angle_alpha   90.00
_cell.angle_beta   90.00
_cell.angle_gamma   90.00
#
_symmetry.space_group_name_H-M   'P 1'
#
loop_
_entity.id
_entity.type
_entity.pdbx_description
1 polymer ?
#
loop_
_entity_poly.entity_id
_entity_poly.type
_entity_poly.pdbx_seq_one_letter_code
_entity_poly.pdbx_strand_id
1 'polypeptide(L)'
;MIHDERFEGFCSLVDNEHDDCFGSMNGGRTVEKSELKGGLIARDVVVLAGGSSWEVKLGRRDGLRSRASRVAGNLPDPEFNLAQLNTIFARNNLMQFDMIALSGAHTVGFSHCNRFANRIYSFSSFSPVDPSLDPNYAQQLMQSCPPQHCHQHGS
;
A
#
# COMPACT_ATOMS: atom_id res chain seq x y z
N MET A 1 -21.45 10.97 3.51
CA MET A 1 -21.18 12.40 3.26
C MET A 1 -20.10 12.86 4.22
N ILE A 2 -18.84 12.72 3.79
CA ILE A 2 -17.80 13.69 4.09
C ILE A 2 -17.34 14.10 2.70
N HIS A 3 -17.84 15.25 2.26
CA HIS A 3 -17.28 15.97 1.14
C HIS A 3 -16.10 16.74 1.71
N ASP A 4 -14.89 16.39 1.30
CA ASP A 4 -13.76 17.31 1.39
C ASP A 4 -13.05 17.28 0.04
N GLU A 5 -13.29 18.34 -0.73
CA GLU A 5 -12.55 18.63 -1.94
C GLU A 5 -11.24 19.32 -1.56
N ARG A 6 -10.21 19.02 -2.36
CA ARG A 6 -8.96 19.80 -2.50
C ARG A 6 -7.79 19.35 -1.60
N PHE A 7 -7.26 18.19 -1.96
CA PHE A 7 -5.82 17.91 -1.82
C PHE A 7 -5.15 17.90 -3.20
N GLU A 8 -5.13 19.05 -3.87
CA GLU A 8 -4.30 19.28 -5.05
C GLU A 8 -2.85 19.49 -4.57
N GLY A 9 -2.04 18.42 -4.58
CA GLY A 9 -0.62 18.52 -4.23
C GLY A 9 0.03 17.25 -3.70
N PHE A 10 -0.08 16.13 -4.42
CA PHE A 10 0.86 15.01 -4.30
C PHE A 10 1.41 14.74 -5.71
N CYS A 11 2.71 14.43 -5.83
CA CYS A 11 3.28 14.00 -7.13
C CYS A 11 2.39 12.90 -7.71
N SER A 12 1.64 13.23 -8.76
CA SER A 12 0.99 12.25 -9.61
C SER A 12 2.09 11.37 -10.17
N LEU A 13 2.03 10.08 -9.87
CA LEU A 13 2.91 9.05 -10.44
C LEU A 13 2.47 8.68 -11.88
N VAL A 14 1.69 9.56 -12.52
CA VAL A 14 1.20 9.44 -13.88
C VAL A 14 1.46 10.80 -14.51
N ASP A 15 2.67 10.99 -15.01
CA ASP A 15 2.93 11.58 -16.32
C ASP A 15 4.44 11.73 -16.49
N ASN A 16 4.90 11.07 -17.52
CA ASN A 16 6.30 10.85 -17.85
C ASN A 16 6.80 12.06 -18.65
N GLU A 17 7.00 13.23 -18.03
CA GLU A 17 7.91 14.25 -18.55
C GLU A 17 8.14 15.41 -17.55
N HIS A 18 9.41 15.78 -17.35
CA HIS A 18 9.95 16.91 -16.55
C HIS A 18 10.03 16.75 -15.02
N ASP A 19 11.24 16.38 -14.58
CA ASP A 19 11.74 16.46 -13.21
C ASP A 19 11.91 17.93 -12.78
N ASP A 20 10.99 18.47 -11.96
CA ASP A 20 11.33 19.57 -11.03
C ASP A 20 10.33 19.64 -9.86
N CYS A 21 10.80 19.32 -8.66
CA CYS A 21 10.07 19.52 -7.41
C CYS A 21 11.05 19.95 -6.31
N PHE A 22 11.36 21.24 -6.19
CA PHE A 22 11.96 21.78 -4.98
C PHE A 22 11.49 23.21 -4.68
N GLY A 23 10.82 23.38 -3.53
CA GLY A 23 10.56 24.69 -2.92
C GLY A 23 11.26 24.73 -1.57
N SER A 24 12.24 25.62 -1.43
CA SER A 24 13.01 25.86 -0.20
C SER A 24 12.31 26.92 0.66
N MET A 25 12.14 26.66 1.97
CA MET A 25 11.77 27.69 2.95
C MET A 25 12.67 27.61 4.19
N ASN A 26 13.22 28.78 4.57
CA ASN A 26 14.16 28.99 5.66
C ASN A 26 13.49 29.05 7.05
N GLY A 27 14.19 28.57 8.09
CA GLY A 27 14.25 29.30 9.38
C GLY A 27 13.43 28.80 10.59
N GLY A 28 12.97 27.56 10.62
CA GLY A 28 12.43 26.90 11.83
C GLY A 28 13.08 25.54 12.06
N ARG A 29 12.74 24.81 13.14
CA ARG A 29 12.97 23.36 13.15
C ARG A 29 12.13 22.76 12.03
N THR A 30 12.74 22.59 10.86
CA THR A 30 12.07 22.07 9.66
C THR A 30 11.85 20.58 9.86
N VAL A 31 10.58 20.18 9.96
CA VAL A 31 10.21 18.76 9.82
C VAL A 31 10.22 18.42 8.34
N GLU A 32 11.00 17.42 7.97
CA GLU A 32 11.06 16.91 6.60
C GLU A 32 9.77 16.16 6.26
N LYS A 33 9.35 16.14 4.99
CA LYS A 33 8.09 15.47 4.60
C LYS A 33 8.15 13.97 4.90
N SER A 34 9.34 13.38 4.83
CA SER A 34 9.66 11.99 5.14
C SER A 34 9.53 11.67 6.63
N GLU A 35 9.72 12.64 7.53
CA GLU A 35 9.45 12.47 8.95
C GLU A 35 7.94 12.44 9.22
N LEU A 36 7.22 13.41 8.65
CA LEU A 36 5.77 13.54 8.80
C LEU A 36 5.02 12.34 8.20
N LYS A 37 5.20 12.09 6.89
CA LYS A 37 4.50 11.01 6.15
C LYS A 37 4.96 9.62 6.57
N GLY A 38 6.23 9.48 6.95
CA GLY A 38 6.79 8.18 7.27
C GLY A 38 6.30 7.64 8.60
N GLY A 39 6.57 8.37 9.68
CA GLY A 39 6.38 7.84 11.03
C GLY A 39 5.26 8.49 11.82
N LEU A 40 5.16 9.83 11.78
CA LEU A 40 4.23 10.56 12.63
C LEU A 40 2.77 10.32 12.23
N ILE A 41 2.44 10.52 10.95
CA ILE A 41 1.07 10.28 10.44
C ILE A 41 0.69 8.82 10.61
N ALA A 42 1.58 7.87 10.31
CA ALA A 42 1.29 6.44 10.46
C ALA A 42 0.93 6.08 11.91
N ARG A 43 1.69 6.60 12.88
CA ARG A 43 1.40 6.43 14.32
C ARG A 43 0.05 7.04 14.68
N ASP A 44 -0.21 8.27 14.23
CA ASP A 44 -1.47 8.97 14.53
C ASP A 44 -2.69 8.22 13.99
N VAL A 45 -2.60 7.65 12.77
CA VAL A 45 -3.65 6.81 12.18
C VAL A 45 -3.89 5.55 13.01
N VAL A 46 -2.84 4.88 13.48
CA VAL A 46 -2.99 3.68 14.33
C VAL A 46 -3.67 4.02 15.65
N VAL A 47 -3.32 5.15 16.28
CA VAL A 47 -3.97 5.62 17.52
C VAL A 47 -5.45 5.94 17.28
N LEU A 48 -5.78 6.63 16.18
CA LEU A 48 -7.16 6.94 15.81
C LEU A 48 -7.98 5.69 15.49
N ALA A 49 -7.34 4.64 14.96
CA ALA A 49 -7.96 3.33 14.74
C ALA A 49 -8.10 2.48 16.02
N GLY A 50 -7.73 3.02 17.20
CA GLY A 50 -7.84 2.35 18.50
C GLY A 50 -6.60 1.52 18.89
N GLY A 51 -5.50 1.64 18.15
CA GLY A 51 -4.23 1.00 18.48
C GLY A 51 -3.42 1.75 19.55
N SER A 52 -2.33 1.13 20.01
CA SER A 52 -1.41 1.75 20.97
C SER A 52 -0.61 2.90 20.35
N SER A 53 -0.28 3.92 21.15
CA SER A 53 0.70 4.93 20.75
C SER A 53 2.13 4.46 21.08
N TRP A 54 3.10 4.88 20.27
CA TRP A 54 4.53 4.70 20.52
C TRP A 54 5.30 5.96 20.13
N GLU A 55 6.52 6.10 20.63
CA GLU A 55 7.43 7.17 20.22
C GLU A 55 8.06 6.86 18.85
N VAL A 56 7.93 7.79 17.92
CA VAL A 56 8.51 7.68 16.58
C VAL A 56 9.91 8.28 16.59
N LYS A 57 10.91 7.51 16.15
CA LYS A 57 12.27 8.05 15.94
C LYS A 57 12.27 9.06 14.80
N LEU A 58 12.64 10.30 15.11
CA LEU A 58 12.71 11.44 14.20
C LEU A 58 14.10 11.55 13.55
N GLY A 59 14.25 12.46 12.57
CA GLY A 59 15.50 12.75 11.88
C GLY A 59 15.62 12.13 10.47
N ARG A 60 14.52 11.68 9.87
CA ARG A 60 14.50 11.28 8.44
C ARG A 60 14.60 12.52 7.55
N ARG A 61 15.26 12.36 6.40
CA ARG A 61 15.44 13.42 5.38
C ARG A 61 14.80 13.01 4.07
N ASP A 62 14.31 13.99 3.32
CA ASP A 62 13.64 13.74 2.05
C ASP A 62 14.61 13.23 0.99
N GLY A 63 14.19 12.19 0.26
CA GLY A 63 14.90 11.71 -0.92
C GLY A 63 14.73 12.68 -2.09
N LEU A 64 15.79 12.88 -2.88
CA LEU A 64 15.80 13.84 -3.99
C LEU A 64 15.36 13.25 -5.34
N ARG A 65 15.06 11.96 -5.40
CA ARG A 65 14.73 11.24 -6.64
C ARG A 65 13.68 10.17 -6.37
N SER A 66 12.62 10.16 -7.17
CA SER A 66 11.63 9.09 -7.24
C SER A 66 11.71 8.41 -8.61
N ARG A 67 11.62 7.08 -8.68
CA ARG A 67 11.72 6.32 -9.94
C ARG A 67 10.78 5.13 -9.93
N ALA A 68 9.86 5.07 -10.89
CA ALA A 68 8.94 3.93 -11.05
C ALA A 68 9.68 2.60 -11.24
N SER A 69 10.83 2.62 -11.93
CA SER A 69 11.67 1.42 -12.11
C SER A 69 12.22 0.82 -10.81
N ARG A 70 12.18 1.56 -9.69
CA ARG A 70 12.55 1.05 -8.37
C ARG A 70 11.40 0.37 -7.63
N VAL A 71 10.18 0.38 -8.17
CA VAL A 71 9.01 -0.25 -7.52
C VAL A 71 9.02 -1.76 -7.76
N ALA A 72 9.19 -2.17 -9.02
CA ALA A 72 9.21 -3.57 -9.40
C ALA A 72 10.34 -4.32 -8.66
N GLY A 73 9.97 -5.41 -7.96
CA GLY A 73 10.91 -6.24 -7.20
C GLY A 73 11.32 -5.70 -5.83
N ASN A 74 10.88 -4.48 -5.45
CA ASN A 74 11.11 -3.91 -4.12
C ASN A 74 9.81 -3.80 -3.29
N LEU A 75 8.63 -3.90 -3.92
CA LEU A 75 7.34 -4.02 -3.23
C LEU A 75 6.75 -5.42 -3.40
N PRO A 76 6.06 -5.95 -2.36
CA PRO A 76 5.36 -7.23 -2.46
C PRO A 76 4.15 -7.12 -3.38
N ASP A 77 3.91 -8.15 -4.18
CA ASP A 77 2.71 -8.31 -4.99
C ASP A 77 1.65 -9.12 -4.21
N PRO A 78 0.34 -8.84 -4.35
CA PRO A 78 -0.72 -9.64 -3.72
C PRO A 78 -0.70 -11.13 -4.08
N GLU A 79 -0.09 -11.52 -5.20
CA GLU A 79 0.01 -12.92 -5.63
C GLU A 79 1.24 -13.65 -5.07
N PHE A 80 2.09 -12.98 -4.28
CA PHE A 80 3.29 -13.60 -3.73
C PHE A 80 2.97 -14.70 -2.71
N ASN A 81 3.67 -15.82 -2.84
CA ASN A 81 3.68 -16.85 -1.82
C ASN A 81 4.57 -16.46 -0.62
N LEU A 82 4.48 -17.23 0.46
CA LEU A 82 5.21 -16.97 1.70
C LEU A 82 6.73 -16.88 1.51
N ALA A 83 7.32 -17.69 0.63
CA ALA A 83 8.77 -17.66 0.39
C ALA A 83 9.19 -16.37 -0.33
N GLN A 84 8.38 -15.89 -1.28
CA GLN A 84 8.61 -14.61 -1.97
C GLN A 84 8.45 -13.42 -1.00
N LEU A 85 7.43 -13.44 -0.15
CA LEU A 85 7.24 -12.44 0.90
C LEU A 85 8.42 -12.42 1.89
N ASN A 86 8.86 -13.58 2.39
CA ASN A 86 10.03 -13.64 3.26
C ASN A 86 11.28 -13.06 2.58
N THR A 87 11.48 -13.37 1.29
CA THR A 87 12.63 -12.89 0.53
C THR A 87 12.64 -11.37 0.42
N ILE A 88 11.50 -10.74 0.11
CA ILE A 88 11.45 -9.29 -0.07
C ILE A 88 11.53 -8.52 1.26
N PHE A 89 10.97 -9.06 2.33
CA PHE A 89 11.11 -8.47 3.68
C PHE A 89 12.54 -8.61 4.20
N ALA A 90 13.19 -9.77 3.98
CA ALA A 90 14.59 -9.99 4.37
C ALA A 90 15.55 -9.02 3.66
N ARG A 91 15.29 -8.65 2.39
CA ARG A 91 16.06 -7.62 1.68
C ARG A 91 16.00 -6.24 2.35
N ASN A 92 14.97 -6.00 3.16
CA ASN A 92 14.78 -4.77 3.93
C ASN A 92 15.16 -4.93 5.41
N ASN A 93 15.91 -5.98 5.76
CA ASN A 93 16.31 -6.33 7.12
C ASN A 93 15.12 -6.57 8.07
N LEU A 94 14.01 -7.08 7.53
CA LEU A 94 12.83 -7.47 8.31
C LEU A 94 12.73 -8.99 8.39
N MET A 95 12.46 -9.49 9.58
CA MET A 95 12.26 -10.92 9.84
C MET A 95 10.83 -11.33 9.45
N GLN A 96 10.58 -12.64 9.36
CA GLN A 96 9.22 -13.15 9.14
C GLN A 96 8.24 -12.68 10.22
N PHE A 97 8.68 -12.54 11.47
CA PHE A 97 7.87 -11.97 12.53
C PHE A 97 7.42 -10.54 12.21
N ASP A 98 8.32 -9.70 11.71
CA ASP A 98 8.01 -8.33 11.32
C ASP A 98 7.03 -8.30 10.13
N MET A 99 7.21 -9.20 9.16
CA MET A 99 6.28 -9.35 8.04
C MET A 99 4.87 -9.70 8.51
N ILE A 100 4.73 -10.66 9.44
CA ILE A 100 3.43 -11.05 10.01
C ILE A 100 2.82 -9.87 10.76
N ALA A 101 3.60 -9.19 11.60
CA ALA A 101 3.13 -8.02 12.35
C ALA A 101 2.66 -6.88 11.42
N LEU A 102 3.43 -6.57 10.37
CA LEU A 102 3.10 -5.54 9.38
C LEU A 102 1.92 -5.93 8.49
N SER A 103 1.68 -7.21 8.26
CA SER A 103 0.47 -7.68 7.55
C SER A 103 -0.81 -7.35 8.31
N GLY A 104 -0.72 -7.09 9.62
CA GLY A 104 -1.84 -6.58 10.43
C GLY A 104 -2.40 -5.23 9.94
N ALA A 105 -1.61 -4.46 9.18
CA ALA A 105 -2.06 -3.20 8.57
C ALA A 105 -3.26 -3.39 7.62
N HIS A 106 -3.48 -4.59 7.09
CA HIS A 106 -4.66 -4.92 6.28
C HIS A 106 -5.98 -4.98 7.07
N THR A 107 -5.97 -4.77 8.40
CA THR A 107 -7.19 -4.65 9.23
C THR A 107 -8.02 -3.42 8.86
N VAL A 108 -7.37 -2.37 8.35
CA VAL A 108 -8.02 -1.11 7.96
C VAL A 108 -7.73 -0.80 6.50
N GLY A 109 -8.68 -0.13 5.84
CA GLY A 109 -8.56 0.28 4.44
C GLY A 109 -9.38 -0.60 3.49
N PHE A 110 -9.05 -0.50 2.21
CA PHE A 110 -9.74 -1.19 1.11
C PHE A 110 -8.73 -1.63 0.04
N SER A 111 -9.14 -2.57 -0.80
CA SER A 111 -8.35 -3.05 -1.93
C SER A 111 -9.17 -2.94 -3.21
N HIS A 112 -8.50 -2.65 -4.32
CA HIS A 112 -9.13 -2.66 -5.63
C HIS A 112 -9.41 -4.10 -6.08
N CYS A 113 -10.54 -4.30 -6.77
CA CYS A 113 -10.99 -5.62 -7.22
C CYS A 113 -9.92 -6.38 -8.03
N ASN A 114 -9.16 -5.68 -8.88
CA ASN A 114 -8.11 -6.28 -9.71
C ASN A 114 -6.97 -6.93 -8.89
N ARG A 115 -6.79 -6.56 -7.61
CA ARG A 115 -5.74 -7.12 -6.75
C ARG A 115 -6.06 -8.52 -6.22
N PHE A 116 -7.31 -8.96 -6.29
CA PHE A 116 -7.73 -10.29 -5.83
C PHE A 116 -8.69 -10.99 -6.80
N ALA A 117 -8.96 -10.41 -7.97
CA ALA A 117 -9.88 -10.95 -8.98
C ALA A 117 -9.49 -12.38 -9.42
N ASN A 118 -8.19 -12.67 -9.51
CA ASN A 118 -7.68 -14.01 -9.80
C ASN A 118 -8.22 -15.06 -8.81
N ARG A 119 -8.34 -14.72 -7.52
CA ARG A 119 -8.82 -15.64 -6.48
C ARG A 119 -10.32 -15.93 -6.56
N ILE A 120 -11.10 -15.10 -7.26
CA ILE A 120 -12.55 -15.28 -7.38
C ILE A 120 -13.02 -15.66 -8.79
N TYR A 121 -12.23 -15.44 -9.84
CA TYR A 121 -12.65 -15.75 -11.21
C TYR A 121 -11.72 -16.69 -11.99
N SER A 122 -10.44 -16.76 -11.62
CA SER A 122 -9.42 -17.42 -12.44
C SER A 122 -8.28 -18.01 -11.61
N PHE A 123 -8.62 -18.70 -10.51
CA PHE A 123 -7.62 -19.19 -9.56
C PHE A 123 -6.76 -20.32 -10.15
N SER A 124 -7.40 -21.29 -10.81
CA SER A 124 -6.71 -22.41 -11.45
C SER A 124 -7.55 -23.03 -12.56
N SER A 125 -6.95 -23.90 -13.37
CA SER A 125 -7.66 -24.67 -14.40
C SER A 125 -8.72 -25.63 -13.82
N PHE A 126 -8.60 -26.00 -12.55
CA PHE A 126 -9.49 -26.98 -11.89
C PHE A 126 -10.55 -26.33 -11.00
N SER A 127 -10.29 -25.12 -10.51
CA SER A 127 -11.20 -24.35 -9.66
C SER A 127 -11.12 -22.87 -10.02
N PRO A 128 -12.24 -22.24 -10.42
CA PRO A 128 -12.27 -20.81 -10.73
C PRO A 128 -12.11 -19.93 -9.48
N VAL A 129 -12.55 -20.43 -8.32
CA VAL A 129 -12.44 -19.76 -7.02
C VAL A 129 -11.37 -20.46 -6.18
N ASP A 130 -10.58 -19.68 -5.44
CA ASP A 130 -9.58 -20.17 -4.51
C ASP A 130 -10.25 -21.01 -3.40
N PRO A 131 -9.89 -22.29 -3.23
CA PRO A 131 -10.47 -23.17 -2.22
C PRO A 131 -10.13 -22.78 -0.77
N SER A 132 -9.14 -21.91 -0.56
CA SER A 132 -8.81 -21.36 0.77
C SER A 132 -9.70 -20.17 1.17
N LEU A 133 -10.50 -19.64 0.24
CA LEU A 133 -11.41 -18.54 0.50
C LEU A 133 -12.75 -19.08 1.02
N ASP A 134 -13.33 -18.43 2.03
CA ASP A 134 -14.67 -18.77 2.50
C ASP A 134 -15.69 -18.62 1.34
N PRO A 135 -16.52 -19.63 1.04
CA PRO A 135 -17.44 -19.57 -0.10
C PRO A 135 -18.47 -18.45 -0.01
N ASN A 136 -18.96 -18.12 1.19
CA ASN A 136 -19.94 -17.05 1.35
C ASN A 136 -19.27 -15.68 1.14
N TYR A 137 -18.05 -15.53 1.65
CA TYR A 137 -17.26 -14.32 1.43
C TYR A 137 -16.88 -14.14 -0.05
N ALA A 138 -16.52 -15.23 -0.75
CA ALA A 138 -16.26 -15.19 -2.18
C ALA A 138 -17.47 -14.67 -2.97
N GLN A 139 -18.68 -15.12 -2.63
CA GLN A 139 -19.92 -14.62 -3.26
C GLN A 139 -20.16 -13.13 -2.99
N GLN A 140 -19.91 -12.66 -1.77
CA GLN A 140 -20.02 -11.23 -1.43
C GLN A 140 -19.01 -10.38 -2.23
N LEU A 141 -17.78 -10.88 -2.39
CA LEU A 141 -16.76 -10.24 -3.21
C LEU A 141 -17.17 -10.20 -4.68
N MET A 142 -17.73 -11.28 -5.24
CA MET A 142 -18.21 -11.30 -6.63
C MET A 142 -19.34 -10.30 -6.89
N GLN A 143 -20.25 -10.13 -5.92
CA GLN A 143 -21.32 -9.12 -6.01
C GLN A 143 -20.77 -7.69 -5.99
N SER A 144 -19.74 -7.45 -5.16
CA SER A 144 -19.11 -6.13 -5.03
C SER A 144 -18.14 -5.83 -6.20
N CYS A 145 -17.55 -6.87 -6.78
CA CYS A 145 -16.53 -6.82 -7.82
C CYS A 145 -16.95 -7.69 -9.02
N PRO A 146 -17.90 -7.25 -9.85
CA PRO A 146 -18.31 -8.01 -11.04
C PRO A 146 -17.15 -8.07 -12.06
N PRO A 147 -17.08 -9.11 -12.91
CA PRO A 147 -15.92 -9.36 -13.80
C PRO A 147 -15.57 -8.18 -14.71
N GLN A 148 -16.60 -7.48 -15.20
CA GLN A 148 -16.46 -6.31 -16.07
C GLN A 148 -15.75 -5.11 -15.42
N HIS A 149 -15.75 -5.01 -14.09
CA HIS A 149 -15.08 -3.94 -13.35
C HIS A 149 -13.63 -4.27 -12.95
N CYS A 150 -13.19 -5.52 -13.16
CA CYS A 150 -11.83 -5.94 -12.80
C CYS A 150 -10.77 -5.56 -13.85
N HIS A 151 -11.19 -5.13 -15.06
CA HIS A 151 -10.30 -4.79 -16.18
C HIS A 151 -10.15 -3.29 -16.47
N GLN A 152 -10.89 -2.40 -15.79
CA GLN A 152 -11.00 -1.00 -16.23
C GLN A 152 -9.87 -0.07 -15.75
N HIS A 153 -9.00 -0.49 -14.82
CA HIS A 153 -7.97 0.40 -14.25
C HIS A 153 -6.63 -0.31 -13.98
N GLY A 154 -6.09 -1.04 -14.95
CA GLY A 154 -4.80 -1.72 -14.81
C GLY A 154 -3.99 -1.76 -16.09
N SER A 155 -3.33 -0.65 -16.42
CA SER A 155 -2.15 -0.59 -17.30
C SER A 155 -1.21 0.47 -16.74
#